data_AF-A0A401III6-F1
#
_entry.id   AF-A0A401III6-F1
#
_cell.length_a   1.000
_cell.length_b   1.000
_cell.length_c   1.000
_cell.angle_alpha   90.00
_cell.angle_beta   90.00
_cell.angle_gamma   90.00
#
_symmetry.space_group_name_H-M   'P 1'
#
loop_
_entity.id
_entity.type
_entity.pdbx_description
1 polymer ?
#
loop_
_entity_poly.entity_id
_entity_poly.type
_entity_poly.pdbx_seq_one_letter_code
_entity_poly.pdbx_strand_id
1 'polypeptide(L)'
;MNEQTPYEKLGVTEASSFEEIQEAKNRLTQQYRDDSKVVEGIETAYDSIIMERLRMRQEGRIKVPERIRFPERNVQVSANPPTISPNNSPQWLQRFIDTPSSKDILISGGVFAILSGIAGFSSIGQPSLAPLLLSLGFFANIYFLNRKEQRFGRAFLMTLVGLFIGVGLGIGLAQLLQISNLAGGTTQLPVSLTIFFVFWVISSFLR
;
A
#
# COMPACT_ATOMS: atom_id res chain seq x y z
N MET A 1 25.72 36.85 53.96
CA MET A 1 24.26 36.63 53.90
C MET A 1 24.08 35.21 53.39
N ASN A 2 23.53 34.32 54.21
CA ASN A 2 23.45 32.89 53.91
C ASN A 2 22.21 32.69 53.01
N GLU A 3 22.39 32.66 51.69
CA GLU A 3 21.30 32.42 50.75
C GLU A 3 20.87 30.96 50.86
N GLN A 4 19.86 30.70 51.70
CA GLN A 4 19.26 29.37 51.82
C GLN A 4 18.73 28.95 50.45
N THR A 5 19.10 27.75 50.03
CA THR A 5 18.65 27.19 48.74
C THR A 5 17.13 27.00 48.76
N PRO A 6 16.44 27.04 47.62
CA PRO A 6 14.99 26.82 47.56
C PRO A 6 14.53 25.50 48.17
N TYR A 7 15.37 24.45 48.05
CA TYR A 7 15.15 23.14 48.64
C TYR A 7 15.21 23.20 50.18
N GLU A 8 16.19 23.92 50.75
CA GLU A 8 16.29 24.12 52.20
C GLU A 8 15.13 24.95 52.77
N LYS A 9 14.63 25.96 52.02
CA LYS A 9 13.46 26.76 52.44
C LYS A 9 12.17 25.93 52.54
N LEU A 10 12.04 24.89 51.71
CA LEU A 10 10.92 23.95 51.76
C LEU A 10 11.20 22.73 52.64
N GLY A 11 12.44 22.59 53.17
CA GLY A 11 12.86 21.46 54.01
C GLY A 11 12.93 20.14 53.25
N VAL A 12 13.21 20.18 51.96
CA VAL A 12 13.29 19.02 51.06
C VAL A 12 14.69 18.90 50.46
N THR A 13 15.04 17.72 49.95
CA THR A 13 16.33 17.51 49.30
C THR A 13 16.19 17.61 47.77
N GLU A 14 17.27 17.87 47.05
CA GLU A 14 17.26 17.90 45.58
C GLU A 14 16.78 16.57 44.96
N ALA A 15 16.96 15.45 45.69
CA ALA A 15 16.53 14.11 45.31
C ALA A 15 15.05 13.78 45.65
N SER A 16 14.36 14.64 46.40
CA SER A 16 12.97 14.42 46.82
C SER A 16 12.02 14.33 45.61
N SER A 17 10.99 13.50 45.72
CA SER A 17 10.02 13.34 44.63
C SER A 17 9.17 14.60 44.43
N PHE A 18 8.54 14.77 43.27
CA PHE A 18 7.64 15.91 43.04
C PHE A 18 6.48 15.94 44.05
N GLU A 19 5.98 14.76 44.42
CA GLU A 19 4.87 14.60 45.36
C GLU A 19 5.27 15.04 46.77
N GLU A 20 6.48 14.70 47.21
CA GLU A 20 7.05 15.13 48.49
C GLU A 20 7.26 16.66 48.57
N ILE A 21 7.66 17.29 47.46
CA ILE A 21 7.78 18.77 47.38
C ILE A 21 6.40 19.43 47.49
N GLN A 22 5.37 18.85 46.86
CA GLN A 22 4.01 19.35 46.94
C GLN A 22 3.43 19.24 48.36
N GLU A 23 3.68 18.13 49.04
CA GLU A 23 3.28 17.91 50.43
C GLU A 23 3.99 18.90 51.37
N ALA A 24 5.30 19.12 51.18
CA ALA A 24 6.07 20.08 51.96
C ALA A 24 5.52 21.52 51.82
N LYS A 25 5.19 21.94 50.59
CA LYS A 25 4.54 23.23 50.32
C LYS A 25 3.20 23.33 51.05
N ASN A 26 2.36 22.32 50.92
CA ASN A 26 1.03 22.31 51.55
C ASN A 26 1.12 22.37 53.09
N ARG A 27 2.05 21.61 53.68
CA ARG A 27 2.30 21.61 55.13
C ARG A 27 2.77 22.98 55.64
N LEU A 28 3.74 23.59 54.97
CA LEU A 28 4.29 24.89 55.38
C LEU A 28 3.28 26.04 55.15
N THR A 29 2.56 26.01 54.03
CA THR A 29 1.47 26.97 53.76
C THR A 29 0.37 26.84 54.82
N GLN A 30 0.09 25.63 55.30
CA GLN A 30 -0.89 25.40 56.35
C GLN A 30 -0.41 25.79 57.75
N GLN A 31 0.89 25.70 58.01
CA GLN A 31 1.49 26.10 59.29
C GLN A 31 1.60 27.63 59.42
N TYR A 32 1.80 28.35 58.32
CA TYR A 32 2.01 29.81 58.30
C TYR A 32 0.87 30.58 57.61
N ARG A 33 -0.37 30.08 57.67
CA ARG A 33 -1.55 30.68 57.00
C ARG A 33 -1.79 32.15 57.32
N ASP A 34 -1.38 32.59 58.50
CA ASP A 34 -1.61 33.95 59.00
C ASP A 34 -0.48 34.93 58.63
N ASP A 35 0.65 34.45 58.09
CA ASP A 35 1.78 35.28 57.67
C ASP A 35 1.97 35.25 56.15
N SER A 36 1.35 36.24 55.50
CA SER A 36 1.36 36.39 54.04
C SER A 36 2.76 36.48 53.45
N LYS A 37 3.75 37.02 54.17
CA LYS A 37 5.13 37.18 53.66
C LYS A 37 5.87 35.85 53.63
N VAL A 38 5.61 35.01 54.62
CA VAL A 38 6.19 33.66 54.69
C VAL A 38 5.57 32.77 53.62
N VAL A 39 4.26 32.89 53.40
CA VAL A 39 3.55 32.15 52.32
C VAL A 39 4.09 32.54 50.94
N GLU A 40 4.28 33.84 50.66
CA GLU A 40 4.86 34.31 49.40
C GLU A 40 6.30 33.78 49.18
N GLY A 41 7.09 33.69 50.26
CA GLY A 41 8.42 33.09 50.22
C GLY A 41 8.40 31.58 49.92
N ILE A 42 7.41 30.85 50.44
CA ILE A 42 7.20 29.42 50.17
C ILE A 42 6.80 29.19 48.72
N GLU A 43 5.92 30.04 48.16
CA GLU A 43 5.50 29.96 46.75
C GLU A 43 6.65 30.28 45.80
N THR A 44 7.42 31.33 46.10
CA THR A 44 8.62 31.69 45.33
C THR A 44 9.65 30.56 45.32
N ALA A 45 9.86 29.91 46.48
CA ALA A 45 10.76 28.77 46.59
C ALA A 45 10.26 27.57 45.76
N TYR A 46 8.96 27.28 45.82
CA TYR A 46 8.35 26.23 45.02
C TYR A 46 8.52 26.47 43.51
N ASP A 47 8.20 27.67 43.03
CA ASP A 47 8.31 28.02 41.61
C ASP A 47 9.76 27.91 41.10
N SER A 48 10.74 28.31 41.92
CA SER A 48 12.15 28.17 41.57
C SER A 48 12.59 26.70 41.40
N ILE A 49 12.10 25.78 42.23
CA ILE A 49 12.35 24.34 42.10
C ILE A 49 11.70 23.79 40.82
N ILE A 50 10.48 24.23 40.49
CA ILE A 50 9.79 23.81 39.27
C ILE A 50 10.56 24.25 38.03
N MET A 51 11.00 25.51 37.99
CA MET A 51 11.76 26.04 36.86
C MET A 51 13.12 25.35 36.72
N GLU A 52 13.80 25.06 37.83
CA GLU A 52 15.07 24.34 37.81
C GLU A 52 14.91 22.89 37.31
N ARG A 53 13.85 22.18 37.73
CA ARG A 53 13.54 20.83 37.23
C ARG A 53 13.09 20.82 35.78
N LEU A 54 12.40 21.87 35.31
CA LEU A 54 12.05 22.05 33.91
C LEU A 54 13.32 22.27 33.07
N ARG A 55 14.25 23.11 33.54
CA ARG A 55 15.54 23.33 32.89
C ARG A 55 16.35 22.03 32.80
N MET A 56 16.41 21.24 33.88
CA MET A 56 17.05 19.91 33.84
C MET A 56 16.42 18.94 32.83
N ARG A 57 15.09 19.02 32.61
CA ARG A 57 14.40 18.27 31.54
C ARG A 57 14.79 18.74 30.15
N GLN A 58 14.88 20.06 29.95
CA GLN A 58 15.26 20.67 28.67
C GLN A 58 16.72 20.42 28.32
N GLU A 59 17.62 20.42 29.30
CA GLU A 59 19.07 20.16 29.14
C GLU A 59 19.39 18.66 28.96
N GLY A 60 18.40 17.77 28.94
CA GLY A 60 18.60 16.33 28.75
C GLY A 60 19.35 15.64 29.90
N ARG A 61 19.47 16.31 31.05
CA ARG A 61 20.17 15.81 32.26
C ARG A 61 19.34 14.79 33.04
N ILE A 62 18.05 14.68 32.76
CA ILE A 62 17.23 13.58 33.25
C ILE A 62 17.52 12.37 32.36
N LYS A 63 18.27 11.40 32.91
CA LYS A 63 18.41 10.07 32.30
C LYS A 63 17.02 9.51 32.07
N VAL A 64 16.57 9.56 30.81
CA VAL A 64 15.38 8.83 30.38
C VAL A 64 15.68 7.36 30.66
N PRO A 65 14.91 6.66 31.50
CA PRO A 65 15.03 5.21 31.58
C PRO A 65 14.76 4.67 30.17
N GLU A 66 15.78 4.06 29.54
CA GLU A 66 15.67 3.40 28.24
C GLU A 66 14.75 2.17 28.36
N ARG A 67 13.43 2.39 28.55
CA ARG A 67 12.42 1.33 28.52
C ARG A 67 11.29 1.62 27.54
N ILE A 68 11.58 2.46 26.56
CA ILE A 68 10.85 2.53 25.31
C ILE A 68 11.89 2.64 24.22
N ARG A 69 12.47 1.48 23.88
CA ARG A 69 13.17 1.27 22.62
C ARG A 69 12.15 1.62 21.56
N PHE A 70 12.35 2.74 20.87
CA PHE A 70 11.61 3.02 19.65
C PHE A 70 11.69 1.75 18.78
N PRO A 71 10.60 1.34 18.13
CA PRO A 71 10.66 0.27 17.15
C PRO A 71 11.48 0.79 15.98
N GLU A 72 12.80 0.82 16.13
CA GLU A 72 13.71 0.56 15.03
C GLU A 72 13.19 -0.71 14.41
N ARG A 73 12.59 -0.51 13.24
CA ARG A 73 12.12 -1.54 12.34
C ARG A 73 13.18 -2.61 12.34
N ASN A 74 12.88 -3.73 12.99
CA ASN A 74 13.66 -4.94 12.88
C ASN A 74 13.47 -5.37 11.42
N VAL A 75 14.25 -4.78 10.51
CA VAL A 75 14.43 -5.30 9.18
C VAL A 75 15.16 -6.60 9.46
N GLN A 76 14.38 -7.67 9.65
CA GLN A 76 14.86 -9.01 9.44
C GLN A 76 15.44 -8.98 8.03
N VAL A 77 16.76 -8.86 7.95
CA VAL A 77 17.51 -9.26 6.78
C VAL A 77 17.34 -10.77 6.77
N SER A 78 16.22 -11.21 6.18
CA SER A 78 16.09 -12.58 5.72
C SER A 78 17.28 -12.76 4.78
N ALA A 79 18.26 -13.53 5.21
CA ALA A 79 19.30 -14.06 4.36
C ALA A 79 18.60 -15.01 3.37
N ASN A 80 17.88 -14.44 2.41
CA ASN A 80 17.55 -15.16 1.21
C ASN A 80 18.89 -15.45 0.52
N PRO A 81 19.16 -16.72 0.15
CA PRO A 81 20.29 -17.00 -0.74
C PRO A 81 20.14 -16.11 -1.98
N PRO A 82 21.24 -15.66 -2.61
CA PRO A 82 21.17 -14.79 -3.77
C PRO A 82 20.43 -15.52 -4.89
N THR A 83 19.13 -15.29 -4.98
CA THR A 83 18.37 -15.61 -6.17
C THR A 83 18.86 -14.63 -7.21
N ILE A 84 19.72 -15.14 -8.10
CA ILE A 84 20.04 -14.52 -9.37
C ILE A 84 18.69 -14.20 -10.00
N SER A 85 18.27 -12.93 -9.91
CA SER A 85 17.10 -12.43 -10.62
C SER A 85 17.66 -11.77 -11.87
N PRO A 86 17.66 -12.45 -13.04
CA PRO A 86 18.00 -11.80 -14.27
C PRO A 86 16.77 -11.04 -14.73
N ASN A 87 16.35 -10.02 -14.01
CA ASN A 87 15.20 -9.22 -14.44
C ASN A 87 15.57 -7.75 -14.50
N ASN A 88 16.42 -7.46 -15.48
CA ASN A 88 16.80 -6.13 -15.93
C ASN A 88 15.65 -5.48 -16.74
N SER A 89 14.40 -5.65 -16.29
CA SER A 89 13.24 -5.00 -16.90
C SER A 89 13.06 -3.61 -16.30
N PRO A 90 12.72 -2.59 -17.12
CA PRO A 90 12.46 -1.25 -16.63
C PRO A 90 11.38 -1.22 -15.53
N GLN A 91 11.53 -0.35 -14.53
CA GLN A 91 10.56 -0.25 -13.41
C GLN A 91 9.12 0.06 -13.87
N TRP A 92 8.93 0.66 -15.04
CA TRP A 92 7.59 0.87 -15.60
C TRP A 92 6.93 -0.46 -15.99
N LEU A 93 7.67 -1.40 -16.57
CA LEU A 93 7.19 -2.73 -16.96
C LEU A 93 6.84 -3.59 -15.74
N GLN A 94 7.65 -3.52 -14.68
CA GLN A 94 7.39 -4.23 -13.42
C GLN A 94 6.13 -3.75 -12.70
N ARG A 95 5.69 -2.50 -12.95
CA ARG A 95 4.42 -1.98 -12.40
C ARG A 95 3.20 -2.48 -13.16
N PHE A 96 3.37 -2.91 -14.41
CA PHE A 96 2.29 -3.45 -15.25
C PHE A 96 2.17 -4.98 -15.16
N ILE A 97 3.25 -5.68 -14.82
CA ILE A 97 3.31 -7.14 -14.74
C ILE A 97 3.10 -7.59 -13.29
N ASP A 98 1.94 -8.18 -13.01
CA ASP A 98 1.72 -8.89 -11.75
C ASP A 98 2.23 -10.33 -11.86
N THR A 99 2.48 -10.99 -10.71
CA THR A 99 2.78 -12.44 -10.70
C THR A 99 1.47 -13.18 -10.44
N PRO A 100 0.75 -13.61 -11.48
CA PRO A 100 -0.60 -14.14 -11.32
C PRO A 100 -0.64 -15.44 -10.52
N SER A 101 -1.68 -15.57 -9.70
CA SER A 101 -2.07 -16.85 -9.10
C SER A 101 -2.52 -17.81 -10.21
N SER A 102 -1.98 -19.02 -10.25
CA SER A 102 -2.27 -20.04 -11.28
C SER A 102 -3.77 -20.31 -11.46
N LYS A 103 -4.57 -20.10 -10.40
CA LYS A 103 -6.04 -20.25 -10.44
C LYS A 103 -6.70 -19.20 -11.33
N ASP A 104 -6.23 -17.96 -11.31
CA ASP A 104 -6.82 -16.88 -12.11
C ASP A 104 -6.49 -17.02 -13.59
N ILE A 105 -5.29 -17.51 -13.92
CA ILE A 105 -4.91 -17.87 -15.30
C ILE A 105 -5.82 -18.96 -15.83
N LEU A 106 -6.08 -20.00 -15.03
CA LEU A 106 -6.88 -21.14 -15.46
C LEU A 106 -8.35 -20.77 -15.67
N ILE A 107 -8.92 -19.94 -14.80
CA ILE A 107 -10.31 -19.46 -14.93
C ILE A 107 -10.46 -18.55 -16.16
N SER A 108 -9.58 -17.56 -16.29
CA SER A 108 -9.57 -16.65 -17.44
C SER A 108 -9.35 -17.41 -18.76
N GLY A 109 -8.36 -18.31 -18.78
CA GLY A 109 -8.07 -19.19 -19.91
C GLY A 109 -9.24 -20.10 -20.28
N GLY A 110 -9.93 -20.68 -19.29
CA GLY A 110 -11.12 -21.49 -19.53
C GLY A 110 -12.24 -20.69 -20.19
N VAL A 111 -12.54 -19.48 -19.70
CA VAL A 111 -13.60 -18.62 -20.27
C VAL A 111 -13.31 -18.25 -21.71
N PHE A 112 -12.08 -17.78 -22.01
CA PHE A 112 -11.71 -17.40 -23.37
C PHE A 112 -11.57 -18.61 -24.30
N ALA A 113 -11.14 -19.77 -23.81
CA ALA A 113 -11.10 -21.01 -24.59
C ALA A 113 -12.50 -21.48 -24.99
N ILE A 114 -13.47 -21.42 -24.09
CA ILE A 114 -14.88 -21.75 -24.37
C ILE A 114 -15.45 -20.79 -25.42
N LEU A 115 -15.26 -19.47 -25.24
CA LEU A 115 -15.70 -18.45 -26.20
C LEU A 115 -15.05 -18.67 -27.58
N SER A 116 -13.76 -18.94 -27.60
CA SER A 116 -13.00 -19.24 -28.82
C SER A 116 -13.51 -20.50 -29.52
N GLY A 117 -13.81 -21.56 -28.77
CA GLY A 117 -14.38 -22.80 -29.30
C GLY A 117 -15.75 -22.55 -29.94
N ILE A 118 -16.66 -21.88 -29.22
CA ILE A 118 -18.01 -21.58 -29.73
C ILE A 118 -17.94 -20.69 -30.97
N ALA A 119 -17.03 -19.70 -31.02
CA ALA A 119 -16.81 -18.87 -32.21
C ALA A 119 -16.34 -19.68 -33.42
N GLY A 120 -15.44 -20.64 -33.21
CA GLY A 120 -14.95 -21.57 -34.24
C GLY A 120 -16.06 -22.47 -34.79
N PHE A 121 -16.80 -23.13 -33.91
CA PHE A 121 -17.89 -24.05 -34.31
C PHE A 121 -19.08 -23.33 -34.94
N SER A 122 -19.46 -22.14 -34.45
CA SER A 122 -20.61 -21.37 -34.97
C SER A 122 -20.37 -20.75 -36.34
N SER A 123 -19.13 -20.66 -36.80
CA SER A 123 -18.81 -20.12 -38.12
C SER A 123 -18.91 -21.16 -39.24
N ILE A 124 -19.15 -22.42 -38.91
CA ILE A 124 -19.32 -23.51 -39.88
C ILE A 124 -20.81 -23.64 -40.21
N GLY A 125 -21.23 -23.02 -41.32
CA GLY A 125 -22.57 -23.22 -41.91
C GLY A 125 -23.74 -22.44 -41.28
N GLN A 126 -23.47 -21.48 -40.39
CA GLN A 126 -24.47 -20.63 -39.71
C GLN A 126 -24.05 -19.14 -39.78
N PRO A 127 -24.98 -18.18 -39.58
CA PRO A 127 -24.62 -16.76 -39.49
C PRO A 127 -23.63 -16.51 -38.33
N SER A 128 -22.62 -15.68 -38.60
CA SER A 128 -21.49 -15.46 -37.69
C SER A 128 -21.92 -14.88 -36.34
N LEU A 129 -21.81 -15.67 -35.27
CA LEU A 129 -22.01 -15.19 -33.88
C LEU A 129 -20.76 -14.49 -33.31
N ALA A 130 -19.66 -14.45 -34.07
CA ALA A 130 -18.38 -13.88 -33.65
C ALA A 130 -18.48 -12.47 -33.04
N PRO A 131 -19.25 -11.50 -33.57
CA PRO A 131 -19.37 -10.17 -32.96
C PRO A 131 -20.04 -10.18 -31.58
N LEU A 132 -21.04 -11.04 -31.39
CA LEU A 132 -21.72 -11.20 -30.09
C LEU A 132 -20.77 -11.82 -29.07
N LEU A 133 -20.04 -12.86 -29.44
CA LEU A 133 -19.05 -13.49 -28.56
C LEU A 133 -17.89 -12.55 -28.24
N LEU A 134 -17.50 -11.70 -29.20
CA LEU A 134 -16.48 -10.67 -28.99
C LEU A 134 -16.95 -9.63 -27.96
N SER A 135 -18.20 -9.18 -28.06
CA SER A 135 -18.78 -8.26 -27.07
C SER A 135 -18.83 -8.89 -25.68
N LEU A 136 -19.21 -10.18 -25.59
CA LEU A 136 -19.25 -10.91 -24.33
C LEU A 136 -17.84 -11.09 -23.74
N GLY A 137 -16.85 -11.40 -24.58
CA GLY A 137 -15.45 -11.50 -24.21
C GLY A 137 -14.88 -10.16 -23.74
N PHE A 138 -15.29 -9.05 -24.33
CA PHE A 138 -14.91 -7.70 -23.91
C PHE A 138 -15.43 -7.38 -22.50
N PHE A 139 -16.72 -7.64 -22.23
CA PHE A 139 -17.29 -7.46 -20.89
C PHE A 139 -16.66 -8.41 -19.86
N ALA A 140 -16.42 -9.67 -20.22
CA ALA A 140 -15.75 -10.62 -19.35
C ALA A 140 -14.33 -10.17 -19.00
N ASN A 141 -13.57 -9.63 -19.98
CA ASN A 141 -12.23 -9.12 -19.76
C ASN A 141 -12.24 -7.93 -18.79
N ILE A 142 -13.13 -6.95 -19.00
CA ILE A 142 -13.30 -5.82 -18.08
C ILE A 142 -13.66 -6.30 -16.67
N TYR A 143 -14.57 -7.27 -16.55
CA TYR A 143 -14.99 -7.80 -15.26
C TYR A 143 -13.83 -8.46 -14.49
N PHE A 144 -13.06 -9.33 -15.15
CA PHE A 144 -11.90 -9.98 -14.53
C PHE A 144 -10.83 -8.97 -14.11
N LEU A 145 -10.57 -7.98 -14.94
CA LEU A 145 -9.54 -6.97 -14.68
C LEU A 145 -9.98 -6.00 -13.57
N ASN A 146 -11.25 -5.57 -13.57
CA ASN A 146 -11.82 -4.74 -12.50
C ASN A 146 -11.85 -5.48 -11.15
N ARG A 147 -12.12 -6.80 -11.15
CA ARG A 147 -12.07 -7.61 -9.93
C ARG A 147 -10.69 -7.62 -9.28
N LYS A 148 -9.62 -7.61 -10.09
CA LYS A 148 -8.22 -7.63 -9.62
C LYS A 148 -7.72 -6.26 -9.19
N GLU A 149 -7.99 -5.21 -9.96
CA GLU A 149 -7.41 -3.88 -9.72
C GLU A 149 -8.29 -2.95 -8.89
N GLN A 150 -9.61 -3.20 -8.78
CA GLN A 150 -10.60 -2.29 -8.22
C GLN A 150 -10.60 -0.89 -8.87
N ARG A 151 -10.02 -0.77 -10.09
CA ARG A 151 -9.88 0.48 -10.86
C ARG A 151 -10.49 0.30 -12.24
N PHE A 152 -11.81 0.47 -12.31
CA PHE A 152 -12.58 0.31 -13.55
C PHE A 152 -12.01 1.08 -14.76
N GLY A 153 -11.57 2.33 -14.56
CA GLY A 153 -11.07 3.16 -15.66
C GLY A 153 -9.78 2.64 -16.30
N ARG A 154 -8.86 2.08 -15.50
CA ARG A 154 -7.63 1.47 -16.02
C ARG A 154 -7.92 0.17 -16.73
N ALA A 155 -8.77 -0.66 -16.13
CA ALA A 155 -9.22 -1.90 -16.74
C ALA A 155 -9.85 -1.65 -18.12
N PHE A 156 -10.74 -0.66 -18.22
CA PHE A 156 -11.37 -0.28 -19.48
C PHE A 156 -10.34 0.16 -20.53
N LEU A 157 -9.40 1.06 -20.19
CA LEU A 157 -8.35 1.50 -21.12
C LEU A 157 -7.47 0.35 -21.61
N MET A 158 -7.08 -0.57 -20.71
CA MET A 158 -6.27 -1.73 -21.08
C MET A 158 -7.02 -2.69 -22.01
N THR A 159 -8.31 -2.93 -21.77
CA THR A 159 -9.14 -3.73 -22.67
C THR A 159 -9.30 -3.08 -24.05
N LEU A 160 -9.37 -1.75 -24.11
CA LEU A 160 -9.48 -0.97 -25.35
C LEU A 160 -8.19 -1.05 -26.18
N VAL A 161 -7.04 -0.85 -25.52
CA VAL A 161 -5.72 -1.01 -26.15
C VAL A 161 -5.53 -2.46 -26.65
N GLY A 162 -5.90 -3.44 -25.82
CA GLY A 162 -5.88 -4.85 -26.19
C GLY A 162 -6.75 -5.17 -27.40
N LEU A 163 -7.94 -4.59 -27.49
CA LEU A 163 -8.84 -4.76 -28.61
C LEU A 163 -8.21 -4.25 -29.91
N PHE A 164 -7.64 -3.04 -29.91
CA PHE A 164 -6.97 -2.48 -31.09
C PHE A 164 -5.79 -3.33 -31.55
N ILE A 165 -4.95 -3.78 -30.60
CA ILE A 165 -3.82 -4.66 -30.91
C ILE A 165 -4.31 -5.99 -31.47
N GLY A 166 -5.32 -6.60 -30.84
CA GLY A 166 -5.90 -7.87 -31.27
C GLY A 166 -6.56 -7.79 -32.66
N VAL A 167 -7.27 -6.71 -32.94
CA VAL A 167 -7.87 -6.46 -34.28
C VAL A 167 -6.77 -6.27 -35.32
N GLY A 168 -5.74 -5.45 -35.03
CA GLY A 168 -4.65 -5.20 -35.97
C GLY A 168 -3.87 -6.48 -36.33
N LEU A 169 -3.50 -7.27 -35.31
CA LEU A 169 -2.84 -8.56 -35.50
C LEU A 169 -3.76 -9.57 -36.20
N GLY A 170 -5.03 -9.60 -35.82
CA GLY A 170 -6.02 -10.50 -36.38
C GLY A 170 -6.27 -10.27 -37.86
N ILE A 171 -6.31 -9.01 -38.31
CA ILE A 171 -6.45 -8.65 -39.73
C ILE A 171 -5.21 -9.09 -40.50
N GLY A 172 -4.00 -8.85 -39.97
CA GLY A 172 -2.75 -9.28 -40.60
C GLY A 172 -2.68 -10.81 -40.77
N LEU A 173 -3.04 -11.55 -39.72
CA LEU A 173 -3.12 -13.02 -39.77
C LEU A 173 -4.21 -13.51 -40.74
N ALA A 174 -5.37 -12.84 -40.75
CA ALA A 174 -6.45 -13.17 -41.69
C ALA A 174 -6.00 -13.01 -43.14
N GLN A 175 -5.29 -11.94 -43.47
CA GLN A 175 -4.73 -11.72 -44.81
C GLN A 175 -3.71 -12.79 -45.19
N LEU A 176 -2.81 -13.18 -44.27
CA LEU A 176 -1.84 -14.24 -44.52
C LEU A 176 -2.51 -15.60 -44.79
N LEU A 177 -3.55 -15.93 -44.02
CA LEU A 177 -4.30 -17.17 -44.17
C LEU A 177 -5.19 -17.18 -45.42
N GLN A 178 -5.67 -16.02 -45.86
CA GLN A 178 -6.35 -15.86 -47.15
C GLN A 178 -5.40 -16.11 -48.33
N ILE A 179 -4.18 -15.58 -48.27
CA ILE A 179 -3.14 -15.85 -49.28
C ILE A 179 -2.85 -17.36 -49.37
N SER A 180 -2.95 -18.07 -48.25
CA SER A 180 -2.70 -19.51 -48.14
C SER A 180 -3.91 -20.39 -48.49
N ASN A 181 -5.07 -19.80 -48.84
CA ASN A 181 -6.36 -20.50 -49.08
C ASN A 181 -6.83 -21.44 -47.95
N LEU A 182 -6.22 -21.38 -46.77
CA LEU A 182 -6.53 -22.27 -45.64
C LEU A 182 -7.81 -21.87 -44.89
N ALA A 183 -8.24 -20.60 -45.00
CA ALA A 183 -9.29 -20.03 -44.14
C ALA A 183 -10.71 -19.98 -44.75
N GLY A 184 -10.97 -20.70 -45.86
CA GLY A 184 -12.33 -20.82 -46.41
C GLY A 184 -13.01 -19.47 -46.74
N GLY A 185 -12.23 -18.45 -47.09
CA GLY A 185 -12.72 -17.13 -47.49
C GLY A 185 -13.20 -16.18 -46.37
N THR A 186 -13.31 -16.63 -45.12
CA THR A 186 -13.82 -15.78 -44.03
C THR A 186 -12.69 -15.14 -43.20
N THR A 187 -12.69 -13.81 -43.07
CA THR A 187 -11.71 -13.07 -42.26
C THR A 187 -12.05 -13.05 -40.77
N GLN A 188 -13.29 -13.36 -40.40
CA GLN A 188 -13.84 -13.11 -39.07
C GLN A 188 -13.31 -14.10 -38.02
N LEU A 189 -13.12 -15.36 -38.40
CA LEU A 189 -12.59 -16.41 -37.53
C LEU A 189 -11.18 -16.11 -37.00
N PRO A 190 -10.16 -15.89 -37.85
CA PRO A 190 -8.79 -15.63 -37.37
C PRO A 190 -8.69 -14.33 -36.55
N VAL A 191 -9.50 -13.32 -36.89
CA VAL A 191 -9.57 -12.07 -36.12
C VAL A 191 -10.10 -12.34 -34.70
N SER A 192 -11.22 -13.08 -34.57
CA SER A 192 -11.81 -13.39 -33.27
C SER A 192 -10.88 -14.22 -32.38
N LEU A 193 -10.21 -15.23 -32.95
CA LEU A 193 -9.24 -16.05 -32.23
C LEU A 193 -8.07 -15.23 -31.68
N THR A 194 -7.55 -14.31 -32.51
CA THR A 194 -6.45 -13.44 -32.13
C THR A 194 -6.85 -12.49 -30.99
N ILE A 195 -8.06 -11.92 -31.04
CA ILE A 195 -8.57 -11.04 -29.98
C ILE A 195 -8.77 -11.80 -28.66
N PHE A 196 -9.32 -13.03 -28.70
CA PHE A 196 -9.44 -13.85 -27.49
C PHE A 196 -8.09 -14.20 -26.88
N PHE A 197 -7.09 -14.48 -27.71
CA PHE A 197 -5.72 -14.72 -27.24
C PHE A 197 -5.13 -13.48 -26.56
N VAL A 198 -5.29 -12.30 -27.16
CA VAL A 198 -4.82 -11.04 -26.57
C VAL A 198 -5.55 -10.73 -25.26
N PHE A 199 -6.87 -10.95 -25.19
CA PHE A 199 -7.64 -10.79 -23.95
C PHE A 199 -7.21 -11.77 -22.86
N TRP A 200 -6.87 -13.00 -23.21
CA TRP A 200 -6.32 -13.97 -22.28
C TRP A 200 -4.98 -13.51 -21.69
N VAL A 201 -4.07 -13.00 -22.52
CA VAL A 201 -2.78 -12.46 -22.08
C VAL A 201 -2.97 -11.26 -21.17
N ILE A 202 -3.83 -10.31 -21.54
CA ILE A 202 -4.10 -9.11 -20.74
C ILE A 202 -4.71 -9.47 -19.39
N SER A 203 -5.73 -10.33 -19.38
CA SER A 203 -6.37 -10.77 -18.14
C SER A 203 -5.43 -11.59 -17.24
N SER A 204 -4.46 -12.31 -17.81
CA SER A 204 -3.54 -13.16 -17.06
C SER A 204 -2.34 -12.41 -16.50
N PHE A 205 -1.73 -11.50 -17.27
CA PHE A 205 -0.42 -10.94 -16.94
C PHE A 205 -0.42 -9.45 -16.62
N LEU A 206 -1.46 -8.70 -17.00
CA LEU A 206 -1.54 -7.28 -16.68
C LEU A 206 -2.33 -7.06 -15.39
N ARG A 207 -1.78 -6.17 -14.56
CA ARG A 207 -2.48 -5.56 -13.43
C ARG A 207 -3.29 -4.40 -13.95
#